data_AF-A0A5N4C4Y8-F1
#
_entry.id   AF-A0A5N4C4Y8-F1
#
_cell.length_a   1.000
_cell.length_b   1.000
_cell.length_c   1.000
_cell.angle_alpha   90.00
_cell.angle_beta   90.00
_cell.angle_gamma   90.00
#
_symmetry.space_group_name_H-M   'P 1'
#
loop_
_entity.id
_entity.type
_entity.pdbx_description
1 polymer ?
#
loop_
_entity_poly.entity_id
_entity_poly.type
_entity_poly.pdbx_seq_one_letter_code
_entity_poly.pdbx_strand_id
1 'polypeptide(L)'
;MLRAKEELERQAADQIKSQEQLATELAEYTAKITLLQETRRRKENEVQEWQLWAKEAQDDLVKTKEELHLEEGTEYTGCSAELSSEGILDDRNDEKRITEAEKNERVQRQLMTLTDELSQARDENKRTHNDIIHNEKMRQGRDKYKTLRRIGRATPSSASASLRPCEGRRRAGSGGRPLAASSPYS
;
A
#
# COMPACT_ATOMS: atom_id res chain seq x y z
N MET A 1 57.30 -39.86 -39.45
CA MET A 1 57.12 -39.66 -37.99
C MET A 1 57.04 -38.19 -37.59
N LEU A 2 57.94 -37.29 -38.06
CA LEU A 2 57.89 -35.86 -37.66
C LEU A 2 56.54 -35.16 -37.93
N ARG A 3 55.97 -35.28 -39.13
CA ARG A 3 54.70 -34.60 -39.47
C ARG A 3 53.51 -35.02 -38.59
N ALA A 4 53.43 -36.30 -38.23
CA ALA A 4 52.37 -36.79 -37.34
C ALA A 4 52.51 -36.24 -35.92
N LYS A 5 53.74 -35.97 -35.46
CA LYS A 5 54.00 -35.32 -34.18
C LYS A 5 53.63 -33.83 -34.21
N GLU A 6 54.02 -33.13 -35.27
CA GLU A 6 53.66 -31.71 -35.48
C GLU A 6 52.13 -31.50 -35.56
N GLU A 7 51.42 -32.43 -36.19
CA GLU A 7 49.97 -32.38 -36.33
C GLU A 7 49.24 -32.63 -35.00
N LEU A 8 49.76 -33.53 -34.16
CA LEU A 8 49.28 -33.75 -32.79
C LEU A 8 49.49 -32.49 -31.93
N GLU A 9 50.65 -31.83 -32.05
CA GLU A 9 50.96 -30.60 -31.31
C GLU A 9 50.01 -29.44 -31.70
N ARG A 10 49.64 -29.33 -32.99
CA ARG A 10 48.63 -28.35 -33.43
C ARG A 10 47.25 -28.63 -32.83
N GLN A 11 46.81 -29.89 -32.84
CA GLN A 11 45.54 -30.28 -32.25
C GLN A 11 45.50 -29.97 -30.75
N ALA A 12 46.57 -30.23 -30.01
CA ALA A 12 46.68 -29.89 -28.60
C ALA A 12 46.61 -28.38 -28.35
N ALA A 13 47.31 -27.58 -29.18
CA ALA A 13 47.29 -26.13 -29.07
C ALA A 13 45.90 -25.54 -29.33
N ASP A 14 45.17 -26.05 -30.33
CA ASP A 14 43.81 -25.57 -30.64
C ASP A 14 42.80 -26.02 -29.58
N GLN A 15 42.97 -27.22 -29.00
CA GLN A 15 42.19 -27.67 -27.85
C GLN A 15 42.40 -26.76 -26.63
N ILE A 16 43.63 -26.36 -26.34
CA ILE A 16 43.93 -25.45 -25.22
C ILE A 16 43.27 -24.09 -25.45
N LYS A 17 43.41 -23.50 -26.64
CA LYS A 17 42.74 -22.23 -26.97
C LYS A 17 41.22 -22.32 -26.82
N SER A 18 40.63 -23.44 -27.24
CA SER A 18 39.19 -23.66 -27.09
C SER A 18 38.80 -23.79 -25.60
N GLN A 19 39.58 -24.49 -24.78
CA GLN A 19 39.34 -24.54 -23.33
C GLN A 19 39.51 -23.16 -22.67
N GLU A 20 40.52 -22.40 -23.07
CA GLU A 20 40.76 -21.04 -22.57
C GLU A 20 39.59 -20.10 -22.90
N GLN A 21 39.06 -20.17 -24.13
CA GLN A 21 37.87 -19.41 -24.53
C GLN A 21 36.65 -19.75 -23.66
N LEU A 22 36.38 -21.04 -23.46
CA LEU A 22 35.29 -21.48 -22.58
C LEU A 22 35.50 -21.01 -21.14
N ALA A 23 36.73 -21.03 -20.63
CA ALA A 23 37.05 -20.54 -19.29
C ALA A 23 36.80 -19.02 -19.17
N THR A 24 37.13 -18.24 -20.20
CA THR A 24 36.85 -16.79 -20.22
C THR A 24 35.35 -16.50 -20.27
N GLU A 25 34.59 -17.20 -21.12
CA GLU A 25 33.14 -17.04 -21.19
C GLU A 25 32.47 -17.39 -19.85
N LEU A 26 32.89 -18.49 -19.22
CA LEU A 26 32.38 -18.86 -17.90
C LEU A 26 32.69 -17.81 -16.84
N ALA A 27 33.90 -17.25 -16.84
CA ALA A 27 34.28 -16.18 -15.92
C ALA A 27 33.44 -14.91 -16.14
N GLU A 28 33.16 -14.54 -17.39
CA GLU A 28 32.29 -13.41 -17.73
C GLU A 28 30.85 -13.63 -17.25
N TYR A 29 30.28 -14.83 -17.48
CA TYR A 29 28.95 -15.16 -16.97
C TYR A 29 28.93 -15.16 -15.43
N THR A 30 29.96 -15.69 -14.77
CA THR A 30 30.08 -15.63 -13.31
C THR A 30 30.12 -14.19 -12.82
N ALA A 31 30.91 -13.30 -13.43
CA ALA A 31 30.96 -11.88 -13.07
C ALA A 31 29.62 -11.16 -13.30
N LYS A 32 28.90 -11.50 -14.37
CA LYS A 32 27.56 -10.97 -14.63
C LYS A 32 26.56 -11.42 -13.56
N ILE A 33 26.63 -12.69 -13.15
CA ILE A 33 25.77 -13.24 -12.09
C ILE A 33 26.04 -12.53 -10.75
N THR A 34 27.31 -12.34 -10.36
CA THR A 34 27.64 -11.67 -9.09
C THR A 34 27.15 -10.22 -9.09
N LEU A 35 27.33 -9.47 -10.17
CA LEU A 35 26.82 -8.10 -10.29
C LEU A 35 25.29 -8.04 -10.15
N LEU A 36 24.57 -8.96 -10.80
CA LEU A 36 23.11 -9.04 -10.67
C LEU A 36 22.66 -9.42 -9.26
N GLN A 37 23.41 -10.30 -8.59
CA GLN A 37 23.13 -10.66 -7.20
C GLN A 37 23.39 -9.50 -6.24
N GLU A 38 24.46 -8.72 -6.44
CA GLU A 38 24.76 -7.55 -5.62
C GLU A 38 23.74 -6.42 -5.79
N THR A 39 23.34 -6.14 -7.04
CA THR A 39 22.31 -5.13 -7.31
C THR A 39 20.96 -5.53 -6.69
N ARG A 40 20.58 -6.81 -6.80
CA ARG A 40 19.42 -7.37 -6.09
C ARG A 40 19.55 -7.23 -4.57
N ARG A 41 20.70 -7.59 -4.00
CA ARG A 41 20.97 -7.50 -2.55
C ARG A 41 20.84 -6.07 -2.03
N ARG A 42 21.32 -5.07 -2.77
CA ARG A 42 21.15 -3.66 -2.40
C ARG A 42 19.68 -3.27 -2.32
N LYS A 43 18.87 -3.68 -3.29
CA LYS A 43 17.42 -3.44 -3.28
C LYS A 43 16.70 -4.18 -2.16
N GLU A 44 17.12 -5.40 -1.84
CA GLU A 44 16.60 -6.13 -0.68
C GLU A 44 16.96 -5.44 0.65
N ASN A 45 18.18 -4.92 0.78
CA ASN A 45 18.59 -4.14 1.95
C ASN A 45 17.77 -2.86 2.10
N GLU A 46 17.57 -2.08 1.03
CA GLU A 46 16.70 -0.89 1.05
C GLU A 46 15.30 -1.26 1.55
N VAL A 47 14.70 -2.34 1.03
CA VAL A 47 13.38 -2.81 1.48
C VAL A 47 13.40 -3.20 2.96
N GLN A 48 14.45 -3.87 3.45
CA GLN A 48 14.59 -4.23 4.86
C GLN A 48 14.70 -2.99 5.76
N GLU A 49 15.45 -1.97 5.34
CA GLU A 49 15.55 -0.70 6.07
C GLU A 49 14.19 0.01 6.13
N TRP A 50 13.47 0.09 5.00
CA TRP A 50 12.12 0.64 4.98
C TRP A 50 11.15 -0.16 5.85
N GLN A 51 11.28 -1.49 5.89
CA GLN A 51 10.48 -2.34 6.77
C GLN A 51 10.81 -2.10 8.26
N LEU A 52 12.09 -1.93 8.60
CA LEU A 52 12.50 -1.63 9.97
C LEU A 52 11.96 -0.27 10.41
N TRP A 53 12.12 0.75 9.58
CA TRP A 53 11.63 2.08 9.87
C TRP A 53 10.10 2.10 10.00
N ALA A 54 9.38 1.36 9.16
CA ALA A 54 7.93 1.23 9.26
C ALA A 54 7.49 0.57 10.59
N LYS A 55 8.25 -0.43 11.08
CA LYS A 55 7.99 -1.05 12.39
C LYS A 55 8.29 -0.08 13.54
N GLU A 56 9.41 0.62 13.50
CA GLU A 56 9.78 1.60 14.53
C GLU A 56 8.73 2.71 14.64
N ALA A 57 8.29 3.27 13.50
CA ALA A 57 7.21 4.25 13.48
C ALA A 57 5.87 3.69 14.02
N GLN A 58 5.63 2.39 13.85
CA GLN A 58 4.46 1.72 14.42
C GLN A 58 4.58 1.55 15.94
N ASP A 59 5.76 1.17 16.43
CA ASP A 59 6.05 1.02 17.85
C ASP A 59 5.96 2.37 18.58
N ASP A 60 6.48 3.46 18.00
CA ASP A 60 6.34 4.83 18.53
C ASP A 60 4.86 5.24 18.64
N LEU A 61 4.03 4.87 17.65
CA LEU A 61 2.60 5.14 17.68
C LEU A 61 1.89 4.33 18.78
N VAL A 62 2.30 3.10 19.05
CA VAL A 62 1.76 2.29 20.15
C VAL A 62 2.17 2.91 21.49
N LYS A 63 3.44 3.27 21.64
CA LYS A 63 3.97 3.90 22.86
C LYS A 63 3.23 5.19 23.21
N THR A 64 3.02 6.08 22.24
CA THR A 64 2.24 7.32 22.46
C THR A 64 0.77 7.04 22.82
N LYS A 65 0.16 5.99 22.27
CA LYS A 65 -1.19 5.58 22.66
C LYS A 65 -1.25 4.99 24.07
N GLU A 66 -0.22 4.27 24.50
CA GLU A 66 -0.13 3.72 25.85
C GLU A 66 0.10 4.84 26.87
N GLU A 67 1.00 5.78 26.59
CA GLU A 67 1.24 6.96 27.43
C GLU A 67 -0.06 7.77 27.64
N LEU A 68 -0.84 8.02 26.58
CA LEU A 68 -2.13 8.69 26.68
C LEU A 68 -3.18 7.90 27.49
N HIS A 69 -3.23 6.58 27.35
CA HIS A 69 -4.14 5.76 28.15
C HIS A 69 -3.73 5.67 29.63
N LEU A 70 -2.44 5.76 29.95
CA LEU A 70 -1.99 5.86 31.33
C LEU A 70 -2.33 7.22 31.95
N GLU A 71 -2.26 8.32 31.18
CA GLU A 71 -2.63 9.67 31.65
C GLU A 71 -4.15 9.83 31.89
N GLU A 72 -5.02 9.17 31.12
CA GLU A 72 -6.48 9.17 31.38
C GLU A 72 -6.88 8.36 32.64
N GLY A 73 -5.98 7.54 33.19
CA GLY A 73 -6.22 6.69 34.36
C GLY A 73 -5.96 7.33 35.72
N THR A 74 -5.31 8.49 35.77
CA THR A 74 -5.03 9.21 37.03
C THR A 74 -5.40 10.68 36.86
N GLU A 75 -6.43 11.11 37.60
CA GLU A 75 -6.84 12.51 37.78
C GLU A 75 -7.78 13.12 36.71
N TYR A 76 -8.99 12.57 36.61
CA TYR A 76 -10.17 13.42 36.36
C TYR A 76 -11.05 13.46 37.62
N THR A 77 -10.60 14.21 38.62
CA THR A 77 -11.46 14.66 39.72
C THR A 77 -11.14 16.12 40.00
N GLY A 78 -12.00 17.00 39.48
CA GLY A 78 -12.20 18.36 39.97
C GLY A 78 -11.18 19.41 39.54
N CYS A 79 -11.37 19.98 38.34
CA CYS A 79 -10.90 21.34 38.08
C CYS A 79 -11.97 22.11 37.29
N SER A 80 -12.99 22.58 38.01
CA SER A 80 -13.77 23.75 37.56
C SER A 80 -12.88 24.97 37.76
N ALA A 81 -12.10 25.32 36.73
CA ALA A 81 -11.45 26.61 36.65
C ALA A 81 -12.40 27.59 35.94
N GLU A 82 -12.72 28.69 36.61
CA GLU A 82 -13.45 29.81 36.03
C GLU A 82 -12.66 30.38 34.84
N LEU A 83 -13.33 30.55 33.70
CA LEU A 83 -12.74 31.21 32.54
C LEU A 83 -12.63 32.70 32.83
N SER A 84 -11.44 33.17 33.20
CA SER A 84 -11.10 34.59 33.17
C SER A 84 -11.11 35.03 31.70
N SER A 85 -12.05 35.91 31.33
CA SER A 85 -12.16 36.50 29.99
C SER A 85 -11.10 37.59 29.73
N GLU A 86 -10.09 37.71 30.59
CA GLU A 86 -9.10 38.77 30.54
C GLU A 86 -7.87 38.29 29.77
N GLY A 87 -7.74 38.73 28.51
CA GLY A 87 -6.52 38.49 27.75
C GLY A 87 -6.66 38.36 26.23
N ILE A 88 -7.61 39.05 25.59
CA ILE A 88 -7.43 39.41 24.17
C ILE A 88 -6.50 40.63 24.14
N LEU A 89 -5.26 40.45 24.60
CA LEU A 89 -4.19 41.35 24.20
C LEU A 89 -3.97 41.08 22.72
N ASP A 90 -4.40 42.05 21.91
CA ASP A 90 -4.17 42.15 20.47
C ASP A 90 -2.65 42.23 20.22
N ASP A 91 -1.99 41.08 20.38
CA ASP A 91 -0.66 40.85 19.86
C ASP A 91 -0.83 40.78 18.35
N ARG A 92 -0.22 41.72 17.62
CA ARG A 92 -0.17 41.87 16.16
C ARG A 92 0.39 40.63 15.40
N ASN A 93 0.19 39.42 15.90
CA ASN A 93 0.51 38.15 15.24
C ASN A 93 -0.35 37.91 13.99
N ASP A 94 -1.44 38.66 13.81
CA ASP A 94 -2.22 38.62 12.57
C ASP A 94 -1.38 38.97 11.32
N GLU A 95 -0.34 39.79 11.46
CA GLU A 95 0.56 40.18 10.35
C GLU A 95 1.40 39.02 9.81
N LYS A 96 1.53 37.89 10.54
CA LYS A 96 2.25 36.67 10.11
C LYS A 96 1.34 35.47 9.89
N ARG A 97 0.02 35.61 10.11
CA ARG A 97 -0.96 34.55 9.83
C ARG A 97 -1.15 34.40 8.33
N ILE A 98 -0.29 33.59 7.71
CA ILE A 98 -0.55 33.01 6.40
C ILE A 98 -1.90 32.30 6.49
N THR A 99 -2.86 32.71 5.65
CA THR A 99 -4.20 32.13 5.62
C THR A 99 -4.11 30.63 5.37
N GLU A 100 -5.00 29.83 5.94
CA GLU A 100 -5.01 28.38 5.72
C GLU A 100 -5.12 28.04 4.21
N ALA A 101 -5.79 28.91 3.44
CA ALA A 101 -5.82 28.86 1.99
C ALA A 101 -4.42 29.00 1.35
N GLU A 102 -3.62 29.98 1.78
CA GLU A 102 -2.27 30.20 1.27
C GLU A 102 -1.29 29.09 1.69
N LYS A 103 -1.43 28.55 2.92
CA LYS A 103 -0.67 27.35 3.34
C LYS A 103 -1.04 26.14 2.47
N ASN A 104 -2.32 25.96 2.16
CA ASN A 104 -2.80 24.89 1.30
C ASN A 104 -2.28 25.03 -0.13
N GLU A 105 -2.26 26.25 -0.68
CA GLU A 105 -1.65 26.51 -1.99
C GLU A 105 -0.16 26.18 -2.01
N ARG A 106 0.60 26.57 -0.97
CA ARG A 106 2.03 26.25 -0.89
C ARG A 106 2.26 24.74 -0.88
N VAL A 107 1.50 23.99 -0.09
CA VAL A 107 1.59 22.52 -0.03
C VAL A 107 1.18 21.90 -1.37
N GLN A 108 0.12 22.39 -2.01
CA GLN A 108 -0.29 21.91 -3.34
C GLN A 108 0.80 22.13 -4.38
N ARG A 109 1.45 23.30 -4.38
CA ARG A 109 2.58 23.60 -5.28
C ARG A 109 3.76 22.65 -5.02
N GLN A 110 4.13 22.44 -3.76
CA GLN A 110 5.19 21.49 -3.39
C GLN A 110 4.86 20.06 -3.84
N LEU A 111 3.61 19.62 -3.68
CA LEU A 111 3.16 18.31 -4.14
C LEU A 111 3.21 18.19 -5.67
N MET A 112 2.87 19.24 -6.42
CA MET A 112 3.00 19.26 -7.87
C MET A 112 4.46 19.12 -8.30
N THR A 113 5.36 19.91 -7.70
CA THR A 113 6.80 19.84 -8.00
C THR A 113 7.38 18.45 -7.72
N LEU A 114 7.09 17.87 -6.54
CA LEU A 114 7.54 16.52 -6.21
C LEU A 114 6.91 15.46 -7.11
N THR A 115 5.66 15.65 -7.55
CA THR A 115 5.01 14.75 -8.51
C THR A 115 5.73 14.75 -9.84
N ASP A 116 6.11 15.93 -10.34
CA ASP A 116 6.83 16.08 -11.61
C ASP A 116 8.23 15.48 -11.53
N GLU A 117 8.98 15.75 -10.46
CA GLU A 117 10.32 15.18 -10.22
C GLU A 117 10.28 13.65 -10.15
N LEU A 118 9.33 13.09 -9.41
CA LEU A 118 9.19 11.63 -9.26
C LEU A 118 8.64 10.97 -10.53
N SER A 119 7.87 11.68 -11.36
CA SER A 119 7.33 11.13 -12.61
C SER A 119 8.43 10.67 -13.58
N GLN A 120 9.57 11.36 -13.59
CA GLN A 120 10.71 11.06 -14.47
C GLN A 120 11.44 9.77 -14.06
N ALA A 121 11.40 9.40 -12.78
CA ALA A 121 12.03 8.21 -12.23
C ALA A 121 11.07 7.01 -12.10
N ARG A 122 9.79 7.16 -12.48
CA ARG A 122 8.75 6.13 -12.30
C ARG A 122 8.75 5.10 -13.43
N ASP A 123 8.93 3.84 -13.07
CA ASP A 123 8.68 2.68 -13.94
C ASP A 123 7.15 2.45 -14.09
N GLU A 124 6.59 2.67 -15.28
CA GLU A 124 5.15 2.46 -15.54
C GLU A 124 4.71 0.99 -15.36
N ASN A 125 5.65 0.04 -15.50
CA ASN A 125 5.39 -1.40 -15.39
C ASN A 125 5.22 -1.89 -13.93
N LYS A 126 5.44 -1.02 -12.93
CA LYS A 126 5.33 -1.34 -11.49
C LYS A 126 4.18 -0.62 -10.79
N ARG A 127 3.19 -0.10 -11.55
CA ARG A 127 2.02 0.55 -10.95
C ARG A 127 1.17 -0.47 -10.19
N THR A 128 0.87 -0.17 -8.93
CA THR A 128 -0.02 -0.98 -8.11
C THR A 128 -1.48 -0.65 -8.39
N HIS A 129 -2.39 -1.54 -8.01
CA HIS A 129 -3.83 -1.30 -8.13
C HIS A 129 -4.28 -0.02 -7.40
N ASN A 130 -3.66 0.30 -6.26
CA ASN A 130 -3.94 1.52 -5.51
C ASN A 130 -3.56 2.79 -6.26
N ASP A 131 -2.49 2.75 -7.07
CA ASP A 131 -2.08 3.89 -7.90
C ASP A 131 -3.12 4.18 -8.98
N ILE A 132 -3.70 3.14 -9.58
CA ILE A 132 -4.77 3.27 -10.57
C ILE A 132 -6.01 3.92 -9.92
N ILE A 133 -6.40 3.44 -8.73
CA ILE A 133 -7.53 4.01 -7.97
C ILE A 133 -7.25 5.46 -7.57
N HIS A 134 -6.02 5.77 -7.11
CA HIS A 134 -5.65 7.11 -6.71
C HIS A 134 -5.72 8.08 -7.89
N ASN A 135 -5.13 7.72 -9.04
CA ASN A 135 -5.23 8.51 -10.27
C ASN A 135 -6.69 8.75 -10.68
N GLU A 136 -7.55 7.73 -10.61
CA GLU A 136 -8.97 7.88 -10.93
C GLU A 136 -9.70 8.80 -9.93
N LYS A 137 -9.37 8.74 -8.64
CA LYS A 137 -9.91 9.68 -7.63
C LYS A 137 -9.49 11.12 -7.92
N MET A 138 -8.24 11.34 -8.31
CA MET A 138 -7.70 12.66 -8.68
C MET A 138 -8.36 13.17 -9.97
N ARG A 139 -8.54 12.31 -10.98
CA ARG A 139 -9.25 12.63 -12.23
C ARG A 139 -10.69 13.05 -11.99
N GLN A 140 -11.36 12.41 -11.02
CA GLN A 140 -12.72 12.76 -10.59
C GLN A 140 -12.77 13.93 -9.60
N GLY A 141 -11.64 14.53 -9.22
CA GLY A 141 -11.58 15.62 -8.25
C GLY A 141 -12.08 15.26 -6.86
N ARG A 142 -12.03 13.97 -6.49
CA ARG A 142 -12.50 13.46 -5.19
C ARG A 142 -11.41 13.60 -4.14
N ASP A 143 -11.70 14.34 -3.09
CA ASP A 143 -10.91 14.35 -1.85
C ASP A 143 -11.64 13.63 -0.70
N LYS A 144 -10.91 13.40 0.39
CA LYS A 144 -11.39 12.71 1.59
C LYS A 144 -12.65 13.38 2.13
N TYR A 145 -12.66 14.69 2.27
CA TYR A 145 -13.76 15.43 2.90
C TYR A 145 -14.98 15.58 1.99
N LYS A 146 -14.80 15.78 0.68
CA LYS A 146 -15.91 15.75 -0.29
C LYS A 146 -16.59 14.39 -0.33
N THR A 147 -15.80 13.31 -0.29
CA THR A 147 -16.33 11.94 -0.30
C THR A 147 -17.08 11.62 0.99
N LEU A 148 -16.52 11.97 2.15
CA LEU A 148 -17.19 11.80 3.44
C LEU A 148 -18.47 12.63 3.54
N ARG A 149 -18.46 13.88 3.06
CA ARG A 149 -19.65 14.74 3.01
C ARG A 149 -20.76 14.15 2.13
N ARG A 150 -20.40 13.51 1.02
CA ARG A 150 -21.35 12.86 0.09
C ARG A 150 -21.98 11.62 0.72
N ILE A 151 -21.19 10.79 1.40
CA ILE A 151 -21.67 9.55 2.04
C ILE A 151 -22.43 9.86 3.33
N GLY A 152 -21.96 10.82 4.14
CA GLY A 152 -22.63 11.24 5.37
C GLY A 152 -23.98 11.93 5.16
N ARG A 153 -24.25 12.44 3.95
CA ARG A 153 -25.59 12.94 3.54
C ARG A 153 -26.50 11.84 3.00
N ALA A 154 -25.94 10.71 2.55
CA ALA A 154 -26.74 9.58 2.10
C ALA A 154 -27.35 8.89 3.33
N THR A 155 -28.67 8.93 3.46
CA THR A 155 -29.35 8.18 4.51
C THR A 155 -29.22 6.68 4.24
N PRO A 156 -29.05 5.83 5.27
CA PRO A 156 -28.89 4.38 5.11
C PRO A 156 -30.08 3.70 4.43
N SER A 157 -31.24 4.37 4.36
CA SER A 157 -32.46 3.86 3.73
C SER A 157 -32.34 3.64 2.21
N SER A 158 -31.54 4.45 1.50
CA SER A 158 -31.42 4.35 0.03
C SER A 158 -30.71 3.09 -0.48
N ALA A 159 -29.97 2.37 0.39
CA ALA A 159 -29.33 1.10 0.04
C ALA A 159 -30.28 -0.11 0.13
N SER A 160 -31.45 0.04 0.76
CA SER A 160 -32.42 -1.06 0.95
C SER A 160 -33.37 -1.28 -0.23
N ALA A 161 -33.37 -0.40 -1.24
CA ALA A 161 -34.29 -0.48 -2.38
C ALA A 161 -33.85 -1.39 -3.54
N SER A 162 -32.72 -2.10 -3.43
CA SER A 162 -32.22 -2.99 -4.51
C SER A 162 -32.02 -4.45 -4.11
N LEU A 163 -32.42 -4.84 -2.89
CA LEU A 163 -32.57 -6.26 -2.55
C LEU A 163 -33.92 -6.74 -3.08
N ARG A 164 -33.90 -7.23 -4.32
CA ARG A 164 -35.01 -8.04 -4.87
C ARG A 164 -35.34 -9.15 -3.86
N PRO A 165 -36.60 -9.33 -3.46
CA PRO A 165 -36.98 -10.49 -2.66
C PRO A 165 -36.63 -11.75 -3.44
N CYS A 166 -35.85 -12.64 -2.84
CA CYS A 166 -35.68 -13.99 -3.34
C CYS A 166 -37.06 -14.67 -3.31
N GLU A 167 -37.74 -14.73 -4.45
CA GLU A 167 -38.95 -15.54 -4.58
C GLU A 167 -38.59 -17.00 -4.28
N GLY A 168 -39.05 -17.48 -3.14
CA GLY A 168 -39.03 -18.90 -2.81
C GLY A 168 -39.76 -19.68 -3.88
N ARG A 169 -39.05 -20.58 -4.56
CA ARG A 169 -39.63 -21.58 -5.47
C ARG A 169 -40.76 -22.30 -4.75
N ARG A 170 -42.01 -21.99 -5.10
CA ARG A 170 -43.15 -22.86 -4.82
C ARG A 170 -42.93 -24.15 -5.59
N ARG A 171 -42.60 -25.23 -4.88
CA ARG A 171 -42.64 -26.58 -5.44
C ARG A 171 -44.11 -26.92 -5.67
N ALA A 172 -44.49 -26.97 -6.94
CA ALA A 172 -45.79 -27.44 -7.38
C ALA A 172 -46.06 -28.85 -6.85
N GLY A 173 -47.29 -29.06 -6.38
CA GLY A 173 -47.78 -30.36 -5.94
C GLY A 173 -47.87 -31.34 -7.11
N SER A 174 -47.65 -32.62 -6.80
CA SER A 174 -48.25 -33.74 -7.53
C SER A 174 -48.30 -34.96 -6.61
N GLY A 175 -49.42 -35.68 -6.65
CA GLY A 175 -49.50 -37.04 -6.14
C GLY A 175 -50.11 -37.19 -4.76
N GLY A 176 -51.44 -37.08 -4.68
CA GLY A 176 -52.17 -37.74 -3.61
C GLY A 176 -52.10 -39.26 -3.76
N ARG A 177 -52.07 -39.96 -2.62
CA ARG A 177 -52.96 -41.10 -2.33
C ARG A 177 -53.01 -41.35 -0.81
N PRO A 178 -54.14 -41.84 -0.31
CA PRO A 178 -54.54 -41.78 1.10
C PRO A 178 -54.16 -43.08 1.84
N LEU A 179 -54.74 -43.28 3.04
CA LEU A 179 -54.68 -44.44 3.97
C LEU A 179 -53.71 -44.16 5.14
N ALA A 180 -54.05 -44.29 6.42
CA ALA A 180 -55.27 -44.68 7.09
C ALA A 180 -55.19 -44.19 8.56
N ALA A 181 -56.36 -44.00 9.17
CA ALA A 181 -56.69 -44.13 10.60
C ALA A 181 -55.64 -43.81 11.66
N SER A 182 -55.94 -42.83 12.53
CA SER A 182 -56.48 -43.11 13.88
C SER A 182 -56.47 -41.83 14.72
N SER A 183 -57.64 -41.48 15.23
CA SER A 183 -57.89 -40.60 16.37
C SER A 183 -59.07 -41.26 17.11
N PRO A 184 -59.38 -40.97 18.39
CA PRO A 184 -58.61 -40.35 19.47
C PRO A 184 -58.56 -41.28 20.70
N TYR A 185 -57.93 -40.85 21.79
CA TYR A 185 -58.21 -41.24 23.19
C TYR A 185 -58.89 -42.59 23.48
N SER A 186 -58.12 -43.53 24.04
CA SER A 186 -58.38 -44.25 25.32
C SER A 186 -57.14 -45.03 25.72
#